data_AF-A0A6F8YIL9-F1
#
_entry.id   AF-A0A6F8YIL9-F1
#
_cell.length_a   1.000
_cell.length_b   1.000
_cell.length_c   1.000
_cell.angle_alpha   90.00
_cell.angle_beta   90.00
_cell.angle_gamma   90.00
#
_symmetry.space_group_name_H-M   'P 1'
#
loop_
_entity.id
_entity.type
_entity.pdbx_description
1 polymer ?
#
loop_
_entity_poly.entity_id
_entity_poly.type
_entity_poly.pdbx_seq_one_letter_code
_entity_poly.pdbx_strand_id
1 'polypeptide(L)'
;MPASKLLDTRARLAWYQQSGHATSESNQSLEAGEAMTLPFREYRLPVYEFEGNEPPAAEVFVRLNTLGTRLSAEDVRQAQRPASRSQRRTTLQAVSRSVISTGFGKINEPTLRDYLGIIGLASNDLADLDRLILDAIRFLRSEAAVPHLITLPDSGALPAVALFVRRYGYPSGRIAELLRRWLWRHFATGVTRFHLPSKRTRAQMPNLVREALADDPYDTVATLLSQTPETRLVVNESVIEHDSAVGLLAMLSAGPLNLDTGLPEKPTMLFKQNRSSLLPIFPGRRHIDLPNMIMTTATPTRPAASVLSEAAEDVLASHLVDRSTLDALSELQESLFFRLRGQRIMSAAQDLIDFHAEWGSHGGEPWRT
;
A
#
# COMPACT_ATOMS: atom_id res chain seq x y z
N MET A 1 36.80 4.99 -15.17
CA MET A 1 35.65 5.16 -16.10
C MET A 1 34.44 4.38 -15.57
N PRO A 2 33.20 4.93 -15.61
CA PRO A 2 31.98 4.22 -15.22
C PRO A 2 31.63 3.07 -16.19
N ALA A 3 31.22 1.92 -15.67
CA ALA A 3 30.89 0.72 -16.47
C ALA A 3 29.78 0.96 -17.52
N SER A 4 28.80 1.84 -17.21
CA SER A 4 27.71 2.20 -18.11
C SER A 4 28.16 2.95 -19.37
N LYS A 5 29.38 3.51 -19.38
CA LYS A 5 29.95 4.26 -20.52
C LYS A 5 30.99 3.45 -21.29
N LEU A 6 31.25 2.19 -20.89
CA LEU A 6 32.36 1.38 -21.37
C LEU A 6 32.12 0.81 -22.79
N LEU A 7 30.89 0.43 -23.13
CA LEU A 7 30.55 -0.22 -24.41
C LEU A 7 30.22 0.77 -25.55
N ASP A 8 29.90 2.02 -25.21
CA ASP A 8 29.62 3.09 -26.16
C ASP A 8 30.89 3.92 -26.43
N THR A 9 31.44 3.77 -27.64
CA THR A 9 32.68 4.44 -28.05
C THR A 9 32.57 5.96 -27.95
N ARG A 10 31.42 6.54 -28.29
CA ARG A 10 31.25 8.00 -28.32
C ARG A 10 31.14 8.57 -26.91
N ALA A 11 30.37 7.91 -26.05
CA ALA A 11 30.26 8.27 -24.64
C ALA A 11 31.60 8.11 -23.90
N ARG A 12 32.39 7.09 -24.28
CA ARG A 12 33.72 6.85 -23.74
C ARG A 12 34.71 7.94 -24.13
N LEU A 13 34.83 8.27 -25.42
CA LEU A 13 35.75 9.32 -25.89
C LEU A 13 35.42 10.68 -25.28
N ALA A 14 34.13 11.02 -25.16
CA ALA A 14 33.68 12.23 -24.50
C ALA A 14 34.07 12.25 -23.00
N TRP A 15 34.00 11.11 -22.30
CA TRP A 15 34.43 11.02 -20.90
C TRP A 15 35.95 11.20 -20.75
N TYR A 16 36.76 10.62 -21.64
CA TYR A 16 38.22 10.81 -21.62
C TYR A 16 38.61 12.27 -21.89
N GLN A 17 37.96 12.93 -22.85
CA GLN A 17 38.18 14.35 -23.15
C GLN A 17 37.79 15.27 -21.98
N GLN A 18 36.68 14.99 -21.30
CA GLN A 18 36.21 15.79 -20.16
C GLN A 18 37.01 15.57 -18.88
N SER A 19 37.64 14.41 -18.72
CA SER A 19 38.38 14.07 -17.48
C SER A 19 39.80 14.62 -17.44
N GLY A 20 40.23 15.39 -18.44
CA GLY A 20 41.52 16.12 -18.42
C GLY A 20 42.77 15.25 -18.61
N HIS A 21 42.64 13.98 -18.99
CA HIS A 21 43.75 13.03 -19.10
C HIS A 21 44.57 13.14 -20.39
N ALA A 22 44.40 14.17 -21.22
CA ALA A 22 44.98 14.28 -22.56
C ALA A 22 46.47 14.72 -22.59
N THR A 23 47.36 13.91 -22.01
CA THR A 23 48.83 13.96 -22.22
C THR A 23 49.34 12.60 -22.71
N SER A 24 50.64 12.39 -22.91
CA SER A 24 51.18 11.16 -23.51
C SER A 24 50.80 9.84 -22.77
N GLU A 25 50.45 9.90 -21.48
CA GLU A 25 49.86 8.76 -20.72
C GLU A 25 48.39 8.44 -21.11
N SER A 26 47.74 9.35 -21.85
CA SER A 26 46.37 9.19 -22.35
C SER A 26 46.25 8.11 -23.42
N ASN A 27 47.28 7.89 -24.22
CA ASN A 27 47.24 6.88 -25.28
C ASN A 27 47.25 5.46 -24.69
N GLN A 28 48.06 5.20 -23.65
CA GLN A 28 48.01 3.91 -22.94
C GLN A 28 46.68 3.69 -22.24
N SER A 29 46.07 4.75 -21.69
CA SER A 29 44.76 4.66 -21.04
C SER A 29 43.61 4.44 -22.03
N LEU A 30 43.74 4.93 -23.27
CA LEU A 30 42.81 4.67 -24.36
C LEU A 30 42.98 3.26 -24.93
N GLU A 31 44.22 2.81 -25.16
CA GLU A 31 44.54 1.46 -25.61
C GLU A 31 44.09 0.41 -24.59
N ALA A 32 44.32 0.64 -23.28
CA ALA A 32 43.82 -0.23 -22.23
C ALA A 32 42.29 -0.27 -22.18
N GLY A 33 41.63 0.87 -22.40
CA GLY A 33 40.17 0.95 -22.51
C GLY A 33 39.62 0.22 -23.72
N GLU A 34 40.34 0.26 -24.86
CA GLU A 34 39.98 -0.50 -26.07
C GLU A 34 40.20 -1.99 -25.90
N ALA A 35 41.36 -2.41 -25.36
CA ALA A 35 41.69 -3.80 -25.07
C ALA A 35 40.69 -4.44 -24.10
N MET A 36 40.17 -3.69 -23.12
CA MET A 36 39.11 -4.19 -22.23
C MET A 36 37.76 -4.38 -22.94
N THR A 37 37.48 -3.63 -24.01
CA THR A 37 36.19 -3.69 -24.72
C THR A 37 36.16 -4.64 -25.91
N LEU A 38 37.32 -4.93 -26.52
CA LEU A 38 37.42 -5.82 -27.66
C LEU A 38 36.78 -7.19 -27.39
N PRO A 39 37.07 -7.86 -26.26
CA PRO A 39 36.50 -9.17 -25.96
C PRO A 39 34.98 -9.16 -25.88
N PHE A 40 34.36 -8.07 -25.37
CA PHE A 40 32.90 -7.97 -25.26
C PHE A 40 32.22 -7.65 -26.59
N ARG A 41 32.88 -6.88 -27.47
CA ARG A 41 32.35 -6.56 -28.81
C ARG A 41 32.49 -7.70 -29.79
N GLU A 42 33.57 -8.46 -29.69
CA GLU A 42 33.86 -9.59 -30.56
C GLU A 42 33.30 -10.90 -30.02
N TYR A 43 32.72 -10.89 -28.81
CA TYR A 43 32.03 -12.06 -28.26
C TYR A 43 30.83 -12.41 -29.13
N ARG A 44 31.02 -13.37 -30.04
CA ARG A 44 29.94 -14.00 -30.77
C ARG A 44 29.12 -14.82 -29.79
N LEU A 45 27.96 -14.29 -29.40
CA LEU A 45 26.97 -15.02 -28.62
C LEU A 45 26.58 -16.29 -29.40
N PRO A 46 26.89 -17.50 -28.89
CA PRO A 46 26.40 -18.70 -29.53
C PRO A 46 24.90 -18.77 -29.25
N VAL A 47 24.09 -18.53 -30.28
CA VAL A 47 22.64 -18.69 -30.22
C VAL A 47 22.34 -20.13 -30.62
N TYR A 48 21.80 -20.90 -29.68
CA TYR A 48 21.31 -22.25 -29.94
C TYR A 48 19.79 -22.19 -30.03
N GLU A 49 19.25 -22.50 -31.20
CA GLU A 49 17.81 -22.66 -31.41
C GLU A 49 17.48 -24.15 -31.23
N PHE A 50 16.56 -24.45 -30.32
CA PHE A 50 16.09 -25.81 -30.06
C PHE A 50 14.63 -25.89 -30.49
N GLU A 51 14.33 -26.76 -31.45
CA GLU A 51 12.94 -27.07 -31.85
C GLU A 51 12.47 -28.34 -31.13
N GLY A 52 11.36 -28.24 -30.39
CA GLY A 52 10.72 -29.38 -29.74
C GLY A 52 11.22 -29.71 -28.34
N ASN A 53 10.70 -30.83 -27.79
CA ASN A 53 10.89 -31.25 -26.40
C ASN A 53 12.12 -32.15 -26.26
N GLU A 54 13.30 -31.62 -26.58
CA GLU A 54 14.52 -32.41 -26.50
C GLU A 54 15.17 -32.35 -25.10
N PRO A 55 15.51 -33.51 -24.48
CA PRO A 55 16.20 -33.62 -23.19
C PRO A 55 17.47 -32.76 -22.99
N PRO A 56 18.30 -32.48 -24.02
CA PRO A 56 19.54 -31.70 -23.85
C PRO A 56 19.31 -30.25 -23.41
N ALA A 57 18.18 -29.63 -23.76
CA ALA A 57 17.90 -28.23 -23.40
C ALA A 57 17.75 -28.05 -21.88
N ALA A 58 17.16 -29.04 -21.20
CA ALA A 58 17.00 -29.03 -19.74
C ALA A 58 18.34 -29.18 -19.00
N GLU A 59 19.23 -30.04 -19.52
CA GLU A 59 20.56 -30.23 -18.93
C GLU A 59 21.45 -28.99 -19.09
N VAL A 60 21.39 -28.33 -20.25
CA VAL A 60 22.05 -27.04 -20.49
C VAL A 60 21.51 -25.96 -19.55
N PHE A 61 20.19 -25.91 -19.34
CA PHE A 61 19.54 -24.96 -18.44
C PHE A 61 19.88 -25.19 -16.96
N VAL A 62 20.07 -26.44 -16.53
CA VAL A 62 20.52 -26.80 -15.18
C VAL A 62 21.98 -26.40 -14.97
N ARG A 63 22.87 -26.66 -15.95
CA ARG A 63 24.29 -26.28 -15.88
C ARG A 63 24.50 -24.77 -15.85
N LEU A 64 23.68 -23.99 -16.59
CA LEU A 64 23.72 -22.53 -16.54
C LEU A 64 23.27 -21.97 -15.18
N ASN A 65 22.31 -22.63 -14.52
CA ASN A 65 21.79 -22.20 -13.22
C ASN A 65 22.71 -22.50 -12.02
N THR A 66 23.78 -23.27 -12.19
CA THR A 66 24.74 -23.54 -11.11
C THR A 66 25.74 -22.41 -10.82
N LEU A 67 25.84 -21.39 -11.69
CA LEU A 67 26.78 -20.26 -11.53
C LEU A 67 26.15 -19.02 -10.85
N GLY A 68 24.88 -19.08 -10.41
CA GLY A 68 24.14 -17.97 -9.79
C GLY A 68 23.15 -18.40 -8.71
N THR A 69 22.23 -17.52 -8.33
CA THR A 69 21.22 -17.76 -7.28
C THR A 69 20.38 -18.99 -7.62
N ARG A 70 20.44 -20.02 -6.78
CA ARG A 70 19.77 -21.31 -7.03
C ARG A 70 18.25 -21.13 -7.07
N LEU A 71 17.65 -21.47 -8.21
CA LEU A 71 16.19 -21.60 -8.36
C LEU A 71 15.67 -22.75 -7.47
N SER A 72 14.48 -22.57 -6.90
CA SER A 72 13.85 -23.58 -6.05
C SER A 72 13.33 -24.76 -6.88
N ALA A 73 13.11 -25.91 -6.24
CA ALA A 73 12.53 -27.09 -6.91
C ALA A 73 11.12 -26.83 -7.49
N GLU A 74 10.46 -25.74 -7.10
CA GLU A 74 9.19 -25.30 -7.66
C GLU A 74 9.39 -24.55 -8.99
N ASP A 75 10.41 -23.69 -9.08
CA ASP A 75 10.74 -22.93 -10.30
C ASP A 75 11.17 -23.87 -11.44
N VAL A 76 11.90 -24.95 -11.10
CA VAL A 76 12.29 -25.99 -12.05
C VAL A 76 11.07 -26.77 -12.56
N ARG A 77 10.11 -27.09 -11.68
CA ARG A 77 8.85 -27.74 -12.07
C ARG A 77 7.95 -26.83 -12.93
N GLN A 78 8.00 -25.52 -12.70
CA GLN A 78 7.30 -24.53 -13.50
C GLN A 78 7.89 -24.41 -14.92
N ALA A 79 9.22 -24.51 -15.05
CA ALA A 79 9.92 -24.49 -16.34
C ALA A 79 9.69 -25.76 -17.18
N GLN A 80 9.44 -26.91 -16.54
CA GLN A 80 9.21 -28.21 -17.21
C GLN A 80 7.80 -28.39 -17.82
N ARG A 81 6.88 -27.42 -17.68
CA ARG A 81 5.50 -27.57 -18.17
C ARG A 81 5.28 -26.79 -19.48
N PRO A 82 4.89 -27.46 -20.59
CA PRO A 82 4.70 -26.79 -21.86
C PRO A 82 3.62 -25.72 -21.76
N ALA A 83 3.97 -24.49 -22.15
CA ALA A 83 3.05 -23.37 -22.21
C ALA A 83 2.06 -23.59 -23.37
N SER A 84 0.86 -24.10 -23.08
CA SER A 84 -0.26 -23.98 -24.01
C SER A 84 -0.64 -22.50 -24.13
N ARG A 85 -0.56 -22.00 -25.36
CA ARG A 85 -0.55 -20.58 -25.76
C ARG A 85 -1.90 -19.85 -25.61
N SER A 86 -2.89 -20.40 -24.88
CA SER A 86 -4.24 -19.84 -24.75
C SER A 86 -4.74 -19.62 -23.31
N GLN A 87 -3.94 -19.95 -22.28
CA GLN A 87 -4.28 -19.62 -20.89
C GLN A 87 -2.99 -19.28 -20.15
N ARG A 88 -2.66 -17.98 -20.05
CA ARG A 88 -1.76 -17.51 -18.99
C ARG A 88 -2.46 -17.88 -17.68
N ARG A 89 -2.09 -19.02 -17.08
CA ARG A 89 -2.58 -19.42 -15.77
C ARG A 89 -2.16 -18.32 -14.79
N THR A 90 -3.12 -17.52 -14.34
CA THR A 90 -2.90 -16.53 -13.29
C THR A 90 -2.35 -17.27 -12.07
N THR A 91 -1.22 -16.84 -11.53
CA THR A 91 -0.63 -17.39 -10.30
C THR A 91 -0.98 -16.49 -9.12
N LEU A 92 -0.91 -16.97 -7.88
CA LEU A 92 -1.07 -16.11 -6.69
C LEU A 92 -0.04 -14.95 -6.70
N GLN A 93 1.16 -15.21 -7.20
CA GLN A 93 2.18 -14.19 -7.42
C GLN A 93 1.74 -13.12 -8.43
N ALA A 94 1.05 -13.53 -9.51
CA ALA A 94 0.49 -12.59 -10.48
C ALA A 94 -0.59 -11.70 -9.85
N VAL A 95 -1.51 -12.29 -9.07
CA VAL A 95 -2.52 -11.53 -8.32
C VAL A 95 -1.86 -10.55 -7.34
N SER A 96 -0.84 -11.00 -6.60
CA SER A 96 -0.08 -10.12 -5.70
C SER A 96 0.56 -8.94 -6.45
N ARG A 97 1.12 -9.17 -7.64
CA ARG A 97 1.67 -8.10 -8.50
C ARG A 97 0.60 -7.15 -9.02
N SER A 98 -0.56 -7.66 -9.42
CA SER A 98 -1.72 -6.84 -9.81
C SER A 98 -2.10 -5.90 -8.67
N VAL A 99 -2.23 -6.41 -7.44
CA VAL A 99 -2.52 -5.59 -6.25
C VAL A 99 -1.44 -4.53 -6.01
N ILE A 100 -0.15 -4.90 -6.07
CA ILE A 100 0.96 -3.95 -5.90
C ILE A 100 0.89 -2.85 -6.97
N SER A 101 0.54 -3.19 -8.21
CA SER A 101 0.47 -2.22 -9.32
C SER A 101 -0.60 -1.14 -9.12
N THR A 102 -1.63 -1.42 -8.32
CA THR A 102 -2.63 -0.41 -7.93
C THR A 102 -2.10 0.64 -6.96
N GLY A 103 -0.97 0.37 -6.31
CA GLY A 103 -0.44 1.17 -5.20
C GLY A 103 -1.18 0.98 -3.88
N PHE A 104 -2.07 -0.01 -3.76
CA PHE A 104 -2.83 -0.28 -2.53
C PHE A 104 -2.00 -1.00 -1.45
N GLY A 105 -0.93 -1.70 -1.82
CA GLY A 105 -0.05 -2.40 -0.89
C GLY A 105 0.33 -3.79 -1.37
N LYS A 106 0.99 -4.56 -0.51
CA LYS A 106 1.41 -5.94 -0.80
C LYS A 106 0.59 -6.92 0.01
N ILE A 107 -0.11 -7.82 -0.67
CA ILE A 107 -0.80 -8.96 -0.06
C ILE A 107 0.02 -10.21 -0.38
N ASN A 108 0.39 -10.96 0.67
CA ASN A 108 1.19 -12.17 0.51
C ASN A 108 0.32 -13.36 0.02
N GLU A 109 0.96 -14.35 -0.60
CA GLU A 109 0.25 -15.50 -1.16
C GLU A 109 -0.56 -16.32 -0.13
N PRO A 110 -0.10 -16.51 1.13
CA PRO A 110 -0.94 -17.15 2.15
C PRO A 110 -2.24 -16.39 2.40
N THR A 111 -2.21 -15.06 2.48
CA THR A 111 -3.42 -14.25 2.67
C THR A 111 -4.34 -14.31 1.44
N LEU A 112 -3.78 -14.31 0.23
CA LEU A 112 -4.57 -14.49 -0.99
C LEU A 112 -5.23 -15.88 -1.03
N ARG A 113 -4.57 -16.91 -0.50
CA ARG A 113 -5.15 -18.25 -0.34
C ARG A 113 -6.30 -18.26 0.67
N ASP A 114 -6.15 -17.55 1.79
CA ASP A 114 -7.24 -17.37 2.75
C ASP A 114 -8.44 -16.68 2.07
N TYR A 115 -8.19 -15.67 1.22
CA TYR A 115 -9.23 -14.98 0.48
C TYR A 115 -9.98 -15.88 -0.51
N LEU A 116 -9.30 -16.82 -1.19
CA LEU A 116 -9.98 -17.82 -2.01
C LEU A 116 -11.01 -18.60 -1.18
N GLY A 117 -10.59 -19.12 -0.03
CA GLY A 117 -11.46 -19.89 0.86
C GLY A 117 -12.62 -19.05 1.41
N ILE A 118 -12.34 -17.82 1.83
CA ILE A 118 -13.34 -16.89 2.39
C ILE A 118 -14.37 -16.49 1.34
N ILE A 119 -13.92 -16.14 0.13
CA ILE A 119 -14.80 -15.74 -0.98
C ILE A 119 -15.55 -16.95 -1.52
N GLY A 120 -15.03 -18.17 -1.33
CA GLY A 120 -15.60 -19.43 -1.80
C GLY A 120 -15.20 -19.78 -3.24
N LEU A 121 -14.00 -19.39 -3.65
CA LEU A 121 -13.41 -19.67 -4.96
C LEU A 121 -12.56 -20.93 -4.90
N ALA A 122 -12.54 -21.70 -5.98
CA ALA A 122 -11.64 -22.84 -6.09
C ALA A 122 -10.18 -22.35 -6.28
N SER A 123 -9.21 -23.20 -5.94
CA SER A 123 -7.78 -22.86 -6.01
C SER A 123 -7.29 -22.47 -7.42
N ASN A 124 -8.04 -22.83 -8.46
CA ASN A 124 -7.78 -22.51 -9.87
C ASN A 124 -8.49 -21.24 -10.36
N ASP A 125 -9.40 -20.63 -9.59
CA ASP A 125 -10.18 -19.45 -9.97
C ASP A 125 -9.40 -18.14 -9.71
N LEU A 126 -8.11 -18.14 -10.02
CA LEU A 126 -7.19 -17.04 -9.71
C LEU A 126 -7.44 -15.79 -10.54
N ALA A 127 -8.02 -15.93 -11.73
CA ALA A 127 -8.44 -14.80 -12.55
C ALA A 127 -9.65 -14.07 -11.93
N ASP A 128 -10.62 -14.83 -11.40
CA ASP A 128 -11.76 -14.25 -10.70
C ASP A 128 -11.34 -13.60 -9.38
N LEU A 129 -10.42 -14.24 -8.64
CA LEU A 129 -9.82 -13.63 -7.45
C LEU A 129 -9.18 -12.28 -7.78
N ASP A 130 -8.38 -12.20 -8.86
CA ASP A 130 -7.72 -10.96 -9.27
C ASP A 130 -8.74 -9.86 -9.53
N ARG A 131 -9.75 -10.13 -10.36
CA ARG A 131 -10.82 -9.18 -10.68
C ARG A 131 -11.55 -8.70 -9.43
N LEU A 132 -12.01 -9.62 -8.58
CA LEU A 132 -12.79 -9.29 -7.38
C LEU A 132 -12.00 -8.49 -6.36
N ILE A 133 -10.70 -8.81 -6.16
CA ILE A 133 -9.83 -8.04 -5.29
C ILE A 133 -9.60 -6.64 -5.86
N LEU A 134 -9.35 -6.50 -7.17
CA LEU A 134 -9.15 -5.19 -7.80
C LEU A 134 -10.42 -4.32 -7.71
N ASP A 135 -11.60 -4.91 -7.89
CA ASP A 135 -12.88 -4.22 -7.69
C ASP A 135 -13.07 -3.79 -6.22
N ALA A 136 -12.74 -4.66 -5.27
CA ALA A 136 -12.80 -4.34 -3.85
C ALA A 136 -11.82 -3.22 -3.46
N ILE A 137 -10.59 -3.25 -3.98
CA ILE A 137 -9.60 -2.18 -3.80
C ILE A 137 -10.12 -0.86 -4.37
N ARG A 138 -10.69 -0.89 -5.58
CA ARG A 138 -11.25 0.29 -6.22
C ARG A 138 -12.37 0.90 -5.37
N PHE A 139 -13.27 0.08 -4.83
CA PHE A 139 -14.31 0.51 -3.90
C PHE A 139 -13.73 1.10 -2.62
N LEU A 140 -12.81 0.40 -1.96
CA LEU A 140 -12.20 0.87 -0.71
C LEU A 140 -11.51 2.23 -0.88
N ARG A 141 -10.82 2.44 -1.99
CA ARG A 141 -10.12 3.70 -2.28
C ARG A 141 -11.06 4.85 -2.65
N SER A 142 -12.01 4.58 -3.55
CA SER A 142 -12.78 5.65 -4.21
C SER A 142 -14.05 5.99 -3.43
N GLU A 143 -14.69 4.98 -2.85
CA GLU A 143 -15.94 5.13 -2.12
C GLU A 143 -15.66 5.19 -0.61
N ALA A 144 -14.86 4.27 -0.07
CA ALA A 144 -14.69 4.15 1.39
C ALA A 144 -13.53 4.97 1.98
N ALA A 145 -12.83 5.79 1.17
CA ALA A 145 -11.70 6.63 1.58
C ALA A 145 -10.55 5.88 2.29
N VAL A 146 -10.33 4.60 1.95
CA VAL A 146 -9.20 3.80 2.44
C VAL A 146 -8.16 3.64 1.32
N PRO A 147 -7.09 4.46 1.30
CA PRO A 147 -6.18 4.53 0.15
C PRO A 147 -5.18 3.37 0.09
N HIS A 148 -4.85 2.75 1.23
CA HIS A 148 -3.78 1.75 1.34
C HIS A 148 -4.11 0.65 2.36
N LEU A 149 -3.48 -0.52 2.21
CA LEU A 149 -3.65 -1.70 3.05
C LEU A 149 -3.24 -1.45 4.52
N ILE A 150 -2.20 -0.65 4.75
CA ILE A 150 -1.74 -0.29 6.10
C ILE A 150 -2.73 0.62 6.85
N THR A 151 -3.56 1.34 6.11
CA THR A 151 -4.61 2.19 6.64
C THR A 151 -5.96 1.48 6.68
N LEU A 152 -6.01 0.18 6.38
CA LEU A 152 -7.24 -0.60 6.43
C LEU A 152 -7.51 -1.05 7.87
N PRO A 153 -8.57 -0.56 8.55
CA PRO A 153 -8.77 -0.84 9.98
C PRO A 153 -9.07 -2.31 10.28
N ASP A 154 -9.73 -3.01 9.36
CA ASP A 154 -10.04 -4.43 9.48
C ASP A 154 -9.65 -5.15 8.19
N SER A 155 -8.67 -6.06 8.27
CA SER A 155 -8.18 -6.82 7.12
C SER A 155 -9.24 -7.75 6.48
N GLY A 156 -10.35 -7.99 7.19
CA GLY A 156 -11.52 -8.70 6.66
C GLY A 156 -12.38 -7.85 5.72
N ALA A 157 -12.23 -6.52 5.70
CA ALA A 157 -13.03 -5.65 4.83
C ALA A 157 -12.79 -5.93 3.34
N LEU A 158 -11.55 -6.18 2.94
CA LEU A 158 -11.21 -6.46 1.53
C LEU A 158 -11.91 -7.73 1.00
N PRO A 159 -11.80 -8.91 1.65
CA PRO A 159 -12.54 -10.09 1.20
C PRO A 159 -14.05 -9.96 1.41
N ALA A 160 -14.53 -9.15 2.35
CA ALA A 160 -15.97 -8.90 2.55
C ALA A 160 -16.57 -8.13 1.36
N VAL A 161 -15.89 -7.06 0.92
CA VAL A 161 -16.28 -6.32 -0.29
C VAL A 161 -16.14 -7.20 -1.53
N ALA A 162 -15.08 -8.00 -1.64
CA ALA A 162 -14.93 -8.93 -2.76
C ALA A 162 -16.06 -9.97 -2.82
N LEU A 163 -16.52 -10.48 -1.67
CA LEU A 163 -17.67 -11.38 -1.57
C LEU A 163 -18.96 -10.67 -2.03
N PHE A 164 -19.18 -9.43 -1.61
CA PHE A 164 -20.32 -8.62 -2.07
C PHE A 164 -20.28 -8.42 -3.60
N VAL A 165 -19.12 -8.03 -4.15
CA VAL A 165 -18.92 -7.84 -5.59
C VAL A 165 -19.13 -9.14 -6.36
N ARG A 166 -18.73 -10.28 -5.81
CA ARG A 166 -18.97 -11.58 -6.43
C ARG A 166 -20.47 -11.86 -6.59
N ARG A 167 -21.29 -11.46 -5.62
CA ARG A 167 -22.74 -11.71 -5.63
C ARG A 167 -23.52 -10.73 -6.50
N TYR A 168 -23.21 -9.43 -6.43
CA TYR A 168 -24.04 -8.37 -7.03
C TYR A 168 -23.32 -7.55 -8.11
N GLY A 169 -22.02 -7.74 -8.32
CA GLY A 169 -21.19 -6.85 -9.14
C GLY A 169 -20.69 -5.62 -8.37
N TYR A 170 -20.04 -4.69 -9.08
CA TYR A 170 -19.45 -3.51 -8.45
C TYR A 170 -20.54 -2.60 -7.83
N PRO A 171 -20.48 -2.28 -6.52
CA PRO A 171 -21.47 -1.42 -5.89
C PRO A 171 -21.39 0.00 -6.45
N SER A 172 -22.54 0.62 -6.73
CA SER A 172 -22.62 1.99 -7.22
C SER A 172 -23.85 2.71 -6.66
N GLY A 173 -23.85 4.05 -6.73
CA GLY A 173 -24.92 4.89 -6.22
C GLY A 173 -25.27 4.59 -4.76
N ARG A 174 -26.56 4.44 -4.47
CA ARG A 174 -27.05 4.22 -3.09
C ARG A 174 -26.46 2.97 -2.43
N ILE A 175 -26.22 1.90 -3.17
CA ILE A 175 -25.63 0.68 -2.60
C ILE A 175 -24.18 0.92 -2.15
N ALA A 176 -23.41 1.70 -2.91
CA ALA A 176 -22.05 2.08 -2.52
C ALA A 176 -22.05 2.91 -1.23
N GLU A 177 -22.95 3.89 -1.12
CA GLU A 177 -23.12 4.71 0.09
C GLU A 177 -23.45 3.85 1.33
N LEU A 178 -24.43 2.95 1.22
CA LEU A 178 -24.85 2.11 2.34
C LEU A 178 -23.77 1.09 2.74
N LEU A 179 -23.06 0.51 1.77
CA LEU A 179 -21.95 -0.40 2.04
C LEU A 179 -20.76 0.33 2.70
N ARG A 180 -20.43 1.54 2.25
CA ARG A 180 -19.44 2.41 2.89
C ARG A 180 -19.86 2.71 4.33
N ARG A 181 -21.12 3.07 4.54
CA ARG A 181 -21.67 3.37 5.86
C ARG A 181 -21.52 2.18 6.81
N TRP A 182 -21.84 0.98 6.35
CA TRP A 182 -21.65 -0.25 7.12
C TRP A 182 -20.17 -0.49 7.47
N LEU A 183 -19.25 -0.34 6.51
CA LEU A 183 -17.81 -0.49 6.76
C LEU A 183 -17.34 0.45 7.88
N TRP A 184 -17.70 1.73 7.81
CA TRP A 184 -17.26 2.73 8.78
C TRP A 184 -17.90 2.56 10.15
N ARG A 185 -19.17 2.14 10.22
CA ARG A 185 -19.79 1.75 11.50
C ARG A 185 -19.08 0.55 12.10
N HIS A 186 -18.69 -0.44 11.30
CA HIS A 186 -17.91 -1.59 11.76
C HIS A 186 -16.50 -1.19 12.23
N PHE A 187 -15.81 -0.30 11.51
CA PHE A 187 -14.51 0.23 11.93
C PHE A 187 -14.61 1.00 13.26
N ALA A 188 -15.65 1.82 13.43
CA ALA A 188 -15.92 2.54 14.67
C ALA A 188 -16.09 1.58 15.87
N THR A 189 -16.76 0.43 15.70
CA THR A 189 -16.86 -0.56 16.79
C THR A 189 -15.50 -1.09 17.25
N GLY A 190 -14.51 -1.16 16.35
CA GLY A 190 -13.17 -1.64 16.64
C GLY A 190 -12.37 -0.66 17.48
N VAL A 191 -12.48 0.64 17.20
CA VAL A 191 -11.73 1.70 17.91
C VAL A 191 -12.41 2.23 19.17
N THR A 192 -13.64 1.82 19.47
CA THR A 192 -14.39 2.30 20.65
C THR A 192 -14.48 1.27 21.78
N ARG A 193 -14.47 -0.02 21.45
CA ARG A 193 -14.52 -1.09 22.45
C ARG A 193 -13.11 -1.56 22.80
N PHE A 194 -12.61 -1.22 23.99
CA PHE A 194 -11.30 -1.58 24.53
C PHE A 194 -10.97 -3.09 24.58
N HIS A 195 -11.85 -3.99 24.15
CA HIS A 195 -11.74 -5.44 24.39
C HIS A 195 -12.16 -6.34 23.23
N LEU A 196 -12.13 -5.88 21.98
CA LEU A 196 -12.20 -6.84 20.86
C LEU A 196 -10.80 -7.40 20.59
N PRO A 197 -10.61 -8.73 20.56
CA PRO A 197 -9.28 -9.34 20.51
C PRO A 197 -8.42 -8.78 19.38
N SER A 198 -7.15 -8.59 19.73
CA SER A 198 -6.05 -8.24 18.85
C SER A 198 -6.10 -9.01 17.53
N LYS A 199 -5.98 -8.28 16.41
CA LYS A 199 -5.95 -8.81 15.03
C LYS A 199 -7.16 -9.70 14.72
N ARG A 200 -8.33 -9.06 14.51
CA ARG A 200 -9.55 -9.70 14.01
C ARG A 200 -9.27 -10.68 12.88
N THR A 201 -9.85 -11.86 13.00
CA THR A 201 -9.81 -12.92 11.98
C THR A 201 -10.36 -12.37 10.68
N ARG A 202 -9.63 -12.56 9.57
CA ARG A 202 -10.04 -12.10 8.21
C ARG A 202 -11.43 -12.57 7.78
N ALA A 203 -12.00 -13.55 8.47
CA ALA A 203 -13.30 -14.14 8.22
C ALA A 203 -14.49 -13.41 8.87
N GLN A 204 -14.29 -12.51 9.85
CA GLN A 204 -15.42 -11.91 10.59
C GLN A 204 -16.35 -11.09 9.68
N MET A 205 -15.84 -10.05 9.03
CA MET A 205 -16.66 -9.23 8.12
C MET A 205 -17.24 -10.04 6.95
N PRO A 206 -16.48 -10.93 6.29
CA PRO A 206 -17.04 -11.80 5.26
C PRO A 206 -18.15 -12.72 5.75
N ASN A 207 -18.11 -13.20 7.00
CA ASN A 207 -19.19 -14.00 7.57
C ASN A 207 -20.46 -13.17 7.75
N LEU A 208 -20.35 -11.93 8.25
CA LEU A 208 -21.50 -11.01 8.33
C LEU A 208 -22.13 -10.79 6.95
N VAL A 209 -21.30 -10.55 5.92
CA VAL A 209 -21.79 -10.42 4.53
C VAL A 209 -22.50 -11.70 4.09
N ARG A 210 -21.92 -12.88 4.34
CA ARG A 210 -22.51 -14.17 3.95
C ARG A 210 -23.87 -14.42 4.62
N GLU A 211 -23.97 -14.11 5.90
CA GLU A 211 -25.19 -14.27 6.70
C GLU A 211 -26.29 -13.28 6.27
N ALA A 212 -25.90 -12.12 5.74
CA ALA A 212 -26.82 -11.09 5.28
C ALA A 212 -27.23 -11.21 3.80
N LEU A 213 -26.61 -12.11 3.02
CA LEU A 213 -26.88 -12.20 1.58
C LEU A 213 -28.36 -12.47 1.28
N ALA A 214 -28.97 -11.57 0.53
CA ALA A 214 -30.32 -11.69 -0.01
C ALA A 214 -30.30 -11.80 -1.55
N ASP A 215 -31.47 -11.82 -2.18
CA ASP A 215 -31.56 -11.73 -3.64
C ASP A 215 -31.23 -10.33 -4.16
N ASP A 216 -31.62 -9.30 -3.41
CA ASP A 216 -31.36 -7.90 -3.74
C ASP A 216 -30.18 -7.32 -2.92
N PRO A 217 -29.29 -6.53 -3.55
CA PRO A 217 -28.17 -5.89 -2.84
C PRO A 217 -28.62 -4.92 -1.75
N TYR A 218 -29.76 -4.26 -1.91
CA TYR A 218 -30.32 -3.33 -0.93
C TYR A 218 -30.69 -4.03 0.36
N ASP A 219 -31.40 -5.16 0.27
CA ASP A 219 -31.79 -5.95 1.44
C ASP A 219 -30.58 -6.48 2.20
N THR A 220 -29.52 -6.84 1.46
CA THR A 220 -28.24 -7.27 2.05
C THR A 220 -27.59 -6.14 2.84
N VAL A 221 -27.42 -4.95 2.26
CA VAL A 221 -26.81 -3.82 2.97
C VAL A 221 -27.69 -3.29 4.11
N ALA A 222 -29.02 -3.37 3.98
CA ALA A 222 -29.94 -3.02 5.05
C ALA A 222 -29.78 -3.97 6.26
N THR A 223 -29.68 -5.27 6.00
CA THR A 223 -29.42 -6.29 7.03
C THR A 223 -28.07 -6.06 7.69
N LEU A 224 -27.02 -5.79 6.91
CA LEU A 224 -25.69 -5.47 7.43
C LEU A 224 -25.70 -4.23 8.33
N LEU A 225 -26.41 -3.16 7.94
CA LEU A 225 -26.53 -1.94 8.73
C LEU A 225 -27.29 -2.17 10.04
N SER A 226 -28.34 -3.01 10.05
CA SER A 226 -29.09 -3.34 11.27
C SER A 226 -28.25 -4.09 12.33
N GLN A 227 -27.14 -4.69 11.93
CA GLN A 227 -26.21 -5.39 12.82
C GLN A 227 -25.15 -4.44 13.42
N THR A 228 -25.13 -3.17 13.00
CA THR A 228 -24.18 -2.16 13.46
C THR A 228 -24.87 -1.09 14.31
N PRO A 229 -24.16 -0.44 15.26
CA PRO A 229 -24.75 0.63 16.05
C PRO A 229 -25.26 1.77 15.17
N GLU A 230 -26.46 2.28 15.48
CA GLU A 230 -27.00 3.50 14.86
C GLU A 230 -26.54 4.76 15.59
N THR A 231 -26.25 4.61 16.88
CA THR A 231 -25.78 5.69 17.76
C THR A 231 -24.32 5.99 17.49
N ARG A 232 -24.01 7.28 17.43
CA ARG A 232 -22.63 7.79 17.33
C ARG A 232 -21.75 7.20 18.42
N LEU A 233 -20.65 6.57 18.01
CA LEU A 233 -19.63 6.05 18.91
C LEU A 233 -18.52 7.09 19.10
N VAL A 234 -18.00 7.19 20.32
CA VAL A 234 -16.92 8.12 20.68
C VAL A 234 -15.58 7.41 20.63
N VAL A 235 -14.65 7.91 19.81
CA VAL A 235 -13.29 7.37 19.71
C VAL A 235 -12.55 7.44 21.05
N ASN A 236 -11.72 6.45 21.33
CA ASN A 236 -10.85 6.42 22.52
C ASN A 236 -9.37 6.60 22.13
N GLU A 237 -8.49 6.59 23.13
CA GLU A 237 -7.05 6.83 22.95
C GLU A 237 -6.34 5.77 22.09
N SER A 238 -6.94 4.60 21.82
CA SER A 238 -6.35 3.61 20.89
C SER A 238 -6.18 4.16 19.46
N VAL A 239 -6.88 5.24 19.12
CA VAL A 239 -6.73 5.92 17.83
C VAL A 239 -5.37 6.61 17.68
N ILE A 240 -4.71 6.98 18.78
CA ILE A 240 -3.41 7.68 18.74
C ILE A 240 -2.20 6.74 18.91
N GLU A 241 -2.44 5.44 19.10
CA GLU A 241 -1.40 4.42 19.12
C GLU A 241 -0.74 4.27 17.73
N HIS A 242 0.56 3.96 17.73
CA HIS A 242 1.43 3.97 16.54
C HIS A 242 0.94 3.19 15.31
N ASP A 243 0.21 2.08 15.52
CA ASP A 243 -0.27 1.15 14.49
C ASP A 243 -1.77 1.32 14.21
N SER A 244 -2.39 2.37 14.75
CA SER A 244 -3.80 2.66 14.53
C SER A 244 -4.08 3.06 13.08
N ALA A 245 -4.66 2.14 12.31
CA ALA A 245 -5.07 2.40 10.94
C ALA A 245 -6.07 3.58 10.84
N VAL A 246 -6.98 3.72 11.81
CA VAL A 246 -7.92 4.85 11.87
C VAL A 246 -7.20 6.15 12.20
N GLY A 247 -6.21 6.14 13.11
CA GLY A 247 -5.36 7.30 13.37
C GLY A 247 -4.56 7.72 12.13
N LEU A 248 -4.02 6.76 11.38
CA LEU A 248 -3.36 7.04 10.10
C LEU A 248 -4.34 7.63 9.07
N LEU A 249 -5.56 7.09 8.96
CA LEU A 249 -6.59 7.66 8.08
C LEU A 249 -6.95 9.10 8.48
N ALA A 250 -7.04 9.38 9.78
CA ALA A 250 -7.32 10.72 10.30
C ALA A 250 -6.20 11.73 9.98
N MET A 251 -4.94 11.29 10.09
CA MET A 251 -3.80 12.12 9.66
C MET A 251 -3.79 12.33 8.15
N LEU A 252 -4.18 11.34 7.35
CA LEU A 252 -4.28 11.49 5.90
C LEU A 252 -5.43 12.38 5.47
N SER A 253 -6.58 12.32 6.15
CA SER A 253 -7.74 13.16 5.83
C SER A 253 -7.49 14.63 6.11
N ALA A 254 -6.53 14.96 6.99
CA ALA A 254 -6.02 16.31 7.17
C ALA A 254 -5.24 16.85 5.95
N GLY A 255 -4.94 16.01 4.96
CA GLY A 255 -4.30 16.40 3.70
C GLY A 255 -2.83 16.81 3.89
N PRO A 256 -1.96 15.91 4.41
CA PRO A 256 -0.60 16.25 4.80
C PRO A 256 0.17 16.90 3.65
N LEU A 257 0.78 18.05 3.93
CA LEU A 257 1.66 18.75 3.00
C LEU A 257 3.11 18.36 3.23
N ASN A 258 3.89 18.31 2.16
CA ASN A 258 5.31 18.07 2.23
C ASN A 258 6.00 19.19 3.02
N LEU A 259 6.79 18.84 4.03
CA LEU A 259 7.35 19.81 4.98
C LEU A 259 8.28 20.86 4.33
N ASP A 260 8.97 20.51 3.25
CA ASP A 260 9.95 21.41 2.61
C ASP A 260 9.30 22.22 1.47
N THR A 261 8.40 21.60 0.71
CA THR A 261 7.84 22.20 -0.52
C THR A 261 6.45 22.79 -0.33
N GLY A 262 5.73 22.44 0.74
CA GLY A 262 4.33 22.81 0.96
C GLY A 262 3.34 22.12 0.00
N LEU A 263 3.80 21.21 -0.87
CA LEU A 263 2.95 20.54 -1.84
C LEU A 263 2.22 19.33 -1.23
N PRO A 264 1.00 18.99 -1.67
CA PRO A 264 0.26 17.85 -1.15
C PRO A 264 1.02 16.52 -1.29
N GLU A 265 1.08 15.77 -0.20
CA GLU A 265 1.62 14.40 -0.20
C GLU A 265 0.64 13.45 -0.87
N LYS A 266 1.15 12.55 -1.71
CA LYS A 266 0.33 11.50 -2.34
C LYS A 266 0.31 10.28 -1.43
N PRO A 267 -0.87 9.72 -1.08
CA PRO A 267 -0.94 8.52 -0.24
C PRO A 267 -0.10 7.34 -0.77
N THR A 268 -0.04 7.14 -2.09
CA THR A 268 0.77 6.09 -2.72
C THR A 268 2.28 6.26 -2.51
N MET A 269 2.73 7.49 -2.24
CA MET A 269 4.13 7.80 -1.94
C MET A 269 4.42 7.68 -0.44
N LEU A 270 3.43 7.99 0.41
CA LEU A 270 3.51 7.84 1.86
C LEU A 270 3.53 6.37 2.30
N PHE A 271 2.96 5.44 1.55
CA PHE A 271 2.85 4.04 1.96
C PHE A 271 3.53 3.05 1.01
N LYS A 272 4.84 3.20 0.77
CA LYS A 272 5.55 2.28 -0.14
C LYS A 272 5.71 0.89 0.47
N GLN A 273 5.22 -0.14 -0.23
CA GLN A 273 5.41 -1.56 0.10
C GLN A 273 5.02 -1.94 1.55
N ASN A 274 3.88 -1.45 2.04
CA ASN A 274 3.42 -1.64 3.43
C ASN A 274 4.33 -1.02 4.50
N ARG A 275 5.12 -0.01 4.14
CA ARG A 275 5.82 0.84 5.10
C ARG A 275 5.23 2.24 5.04
N SER A 276 4.94 2.83 6.18
CA SER A 276 4.53 4.23 6.27
C SER A 276 5.75 5.13 6.33
N SER A 277 5.74 6.21 5.55
CA SER A 277 6.69 7.32 5.64
C SER A 277 6.29 8.20 6.82
N LEU A 278 6.48 7.65 8.02
CA LEU A 278 6.25 8.34 9.28
C LEU A 278 7.60 8.78 9.83
N LEU A 279 7.74 10.07 10.09
CA LEU A 279 8.95 10.66 10.65
C LEU A 279 8.69 11.09 12.10
N PRO A 280 9.51 10.68 13.07
CA PRO A 280 9.34 11.13 14.45
C PRO A 280 9.71 12.62 14.58
N ILE A 281 8.89 13.37 15.30
CA ILE A 281 9.10 14.78 15.64
C ILE A 281 10.26 14.89 16.64
N PHE A 282 10.20 14.07 17.69
CA PHE A 282 11.23 13.93 18.72
C PHE A 282 11.93 12.57 18.56
N PRO A 283 13.08 12.51 17.85
CA PRO A 283 13.82 11.26 17.67
C PRO A 283 14.39 10.76 19.00
N GLY A 284 14.42 9.43 19.19
CA GLY A 284 15.00 8.80 20.41
C GLY A 284 14.00 8.54 21.55
N ARG A 285 12.73 8.90 21.39
CA ARG A 285 11.66 8.51 22.32
C ARG A 285 11.26 7.05 22.12
N ARG A 286 10.93 6.38 23.23
CA ARG A 286 10.40 4.99 23.22
C ARG A 286 8.94 4.92 22.78
N HIS A 287 8.19 6.02 22.92
CA HIS A 287 6.80 6.13 22.48
C HIS A 287 6.77 6.45 20.98
N ILE A 288 6.32 5.48 20.18
CA ILE A 288 6.20 5.57 18.72
C ILE A 288 4.78 6.07 18.34
N ASP A 289 4.03 6.60 19.31
CA ASP A 289 2.63 6.97 19.14
C ASP A 289 2.45 8.07 18.09
N LEU A 290 1.30 8.07 17.41
CA LEU A 290 1.01 8.97 16.29
C LEU A 290 1.19 10.47 16.59
N PRO A 291 0.96 10.97 17.82
CA PRO A 291 1.27 12.36 18.16
C PRO A 291 2.75 12.73 18.00
N ASN A 292 3.67 11.77 17.99
CA ASN A 292 5.08 11.99 17.68
C ASN A 292 5.41 11.78 16.19
N MET A 293 4.47 11.41 15.33
CA MET A 293 4.74 11.06 13.94
C MET A 293 4.21 12.10 12.96
N ILE A 294 4.97 12.41 11.91
CA ILE A 294 4.56 13.23 10.77
C ILE A 294 4.45 12.34 9.53
N MET A 295 3.41 12.53 8.73
CA MET A 295 3.27 11.90 7.41
C MET A 295 3.97 12.72 6.34
N THR A 296 5.19 12.34 5.98
CA THR A 296 5.95 13.10 4.97
C THR A 296 6.83 12.17 4.16
N THR A 297 6.95 12.45 2.87
CA THR A 297 7.95 11.78 2.01
C THR A 297 9.29 12.49 2.03
N ALA A 298 9.35 13.70 2.62
CA ALA A 298 10.59 14.42 2.82
C ALA A 298 11.52 13.65 3.76
N THR A 299 12.80 13.64 3.42
CA THR A 299 13.89 13.34 4.34
C THR A 299 14.50 14.67 4.75
N PRO A 300 13.94 15.34 5.77
CA PRO A 300 14.41 16.66 6.14
C PRO A 300 15.87 16.58 6.59
N THR A 301 16.67 17.54 6.16
CA THR A 301 18.08 17.69 6.54
C THR A 301 18.25 18.15 7.99
N ARG A 302 17.17 18.64 8.59
CA ARG A 302 17.06 19.10 9.97
C ARG A 302 16.05 18.26 10.75
N PRO A 303 16.10 18.22 12.09
CA PRO A 303 15.08 17.56 12.89
C PRO A 303 13.67 18.05 12.56
N ALA A 304 12.71 17.13 12.51
CA ALA A 304 11.32 17.42 12.16
C ALA A 304 10.68 18.49 13.06
N ALA A 305 10.98 18.49 14.35
CA ALA A 305 10.58 19.54 15.29
C ALA A 305 11.01 20.95 14.85
N SER A 306 12.25 21.11 14.37
CA SER A 306 12.76 22.39 13.88
C SER A 306 12.07 22.82 12.60
N VAL A 307 11.82 21.90 11.68
CA VAL A 307 11.11 22.20 10.42
C VAL A 307 9.68 22.64 10.71
N LEU A 308 8.96 21.93 11.59
CA LEU A 308 7.60 22.33 12.01
C LEU A 308 7.57 23.70 12.68
N SER A 309 8.57 24.02 13.50
CA SER A 309 8.61 25.30 14.23
C SER A 309 8.70 26.52 13.30
N GLU A 310 9.23 26.32 12.09
CA GLU A 310 9.41 27.37 11.07
C GLU A 310 8.41 27.25 9.92
N ALA A 311 7.54 26.25 9.93
CA ALA A 311 6.63 25.95 8.82
C ALA A 311 5.49 26.98 8.73
N ALA A 312 4.96 27.14 7.52
CA ALA A 312 3.76 27.94 7.27
C ALA A 312 2.53 27.32 7.95
N GLU A 313 1.53 28.16 8.24
CA GLU A 313 0.33 27.77 9.00
C GLU A 313 -0.49 26.66 8.32
N ASP A 314 -0.54 26.65 6.99
CA ASP A 314 -1.19 25.60 6.19
C ASP A 314 -0.47 24.25 6.31
N VAL A 315 0.87 24.24 6.29
CA VAL A 315 1.67 23.04 6.53
C VAL A 315 1.44 22.52 7.95
N LEU A 316 1.44 23.39 8.95
CA LEU A 316 1.17 23.02 10.34
C LEU A 316 -0.23 22.41 10.50
N ALA A 317 -1.25 23.07 9.95
CA ALA A 317 -2.63 22.58 9.97
C ALA A 317 -2.75 21.21 9.30
N SER A 318 -2.07 20.98 8.18
CA SER A 318 -2.05 19.69 7.47
C SER A 318 -1.46 18.53 8.29
N HIS A 319 -0.66 18.84 9.32
CA HIS A 319 -0.08 17.87 10.25
C HIS A 319 -0.74 17.85 11.63
N LEU A 320 -1.93 18.47 11.73
CA LEU A 320 -2.72 18.57 12.96
C LEU A 320 -1.97 19.30 14.08
N VAL A 321 -1.17 20.31 13.70
CA VAL A 321 -0.46 21.21 14.61
C VAL A 321 -1.13 22.57 14.52
N ASP A 322 -1.80 22.99 15.59
CA ASP A 322 -2.35 24.33 15.73
C ASP A 322 -1.39 25.26 16.49
N ARG A 323 -1.81 26.51 16.73
CA ARG A 323 -1.01 27.48 17.47
C ARG A 323 -0.61 26.99 18.87
N SER A 324 -1.56 26.42 19.63
CA SER A 324 -1.29 25.91 20.99
C SER A 324 -0.30 24.75 21.01
N THR A 325 -0.37 23.88 20.00
CA THR A 325 0.53 22.76 19.81
C THR A 325 1.92 23.26 19.42
N LEU A 326 2.00 24.28 18.55
CA LEU A 326 3.25 24.92 18.15
C LEU A 326 3.93 25.65 19.30
N ASP A 327 3.18 26.35 20.15
CA ASP A 327 3.72 27.03 21.32
C ASP A 327 4.34 25.99 22.29
N ALA A 328 3.64 24.86 22.52
CA ALA A 328 4.18 23.75 23.31
C ALA A 328 5.45 23.13 22.70
N LEU A 329 5.55 23.03 21.37
CA LEU A 329 6.75 22.57 20.66
C LEU A 329 7.92 23.55 20.87
N SER A 330 7.65 24.84 20.73
CA SER A 330 8.64 25.92 20.81
C SER A 330 9.22 26.07 22.22
N GLU A 331 8.39 25.84 23.24
CA GLU A 331 8.79 25.85 24.66
C GLU A 331 9.36 24.50 25.15
N LEU A 332 9.55 23.52 24.25
CA LEU A 332 10.03 22.17 24.57
C LEU A 332 9.17 21.43 25.62
N GLN A 333 7.88 21.76 25.69
CA GLN A 333 6.90 21.12 26.57
C GLN A 333 6.34 19.84 25.92
N GLU A 334 7.17 18.82 25.74
CA GLU A 334 6.84 17.59 25.00
C GLU A 334 5.54 16.91 25.47
N SER A 335 5.36 16.75 26.78
CA SER A 335 4.15 16.11 27.33
C SER A 335 2.87 16.91 27.05
N LEU A 336 2.97 18.24 26.96
CA LEU A 336 1.86 19.08 26.55
C LEU A 336 1.62 18.96 25.05
N PHE A 337 2.69 18.99 24.25
CA PHE A 337 2.64 18.80 22.79
C PHE A 337 1.91 17.50 22.42
N PHE A 338 2.32 16.36 22.99
CA PHE A 338 1.70 15.06 22.68
C PHE A 338 0.22 15.01 23.06
N ARG A 339 -0.15 15.62 24.18
CA ARG A 339 -1.55 15.68 24.63
C ARG A 339 -2.41 16.51 23.66
N LEU A 340 -1.95 17.72 23.32
CA LEU A 340 -2.68 18.63 22.42
C LEU A 340 -2.80 18.03 21.02
N ARG A 341 -1.69 17.55 20.46
CA ARG A 341 -1.70 16.91 19.13
C ARG A 341 -2.49 15.60 19.11
N GLY A 342 -2.42 14.81 20.19
CA GLY A 342 -3.24 13.62 20.36
C GLY A 342 -4.74 13.92 20.32
N GLN A 343 -5.18 14.97 21.03
CA GLN A 343 -6.58 15.43 20.97
C GLN A 343 -6.99 15.85 19.56
N ARG A 344 -6.10 16.50 18.80
CA ARG A 344 -6.36 16.87 17.40
C ARG A 344 -6.50 15.65 16.48
N ILE A 345 -5.64 14.64 16.63
CA ILE A 345 -5.75 13.36 15.89
C ILE A 345 -7.04 12.64 16.24
N MET A 346 -7.40 12.58 17.53
CA MET A 346 -8.67 11.97 17.95
C MET A 346 -9.88 12.72 17.39
N SER A 347 -9.87 14.05 17.39
CA SER A 347 -10.93 14.87 16.78
C SER A 347 -11.05 14.58 15.30
N ALA A 348 -9.94 14.60 14.55
CA ALA A 348 -9.93 14.31 13.12
C ALA A 348 -10.45 12.88 12.81
N ALA A 349 -10.11 11.90 13.65
CA ALA A 349 -10.62 10.53 13.51
C ALA A 349 -12.11 10.44 13.78
N GLN A 350 -12.60 11.17 14.79
CA GLN A 350 -14.03 11.24 15.09
C GLN A 350 -14.79 11.88 13.91
N ASP A 351 -14.30 12.99 13.37
CA ASP A 351 -14.92 13.69 12.23
C ASP A 351 -14.95 12.78 10.99
N LEU A 352 -13.86 12.05 10.73
CA LEU A 352 -13.77 11.10 9.63
C LEU A 352 -14.77 9.95 9.77
N ILE A 353 -14.87 9.37 10.97
CA ILE A 353 -15.85 8.32 11.27
C ILE A 353 -17.27 8.86 11.11
N ASP A 354 -17.57 10.03 11.68
CA ASP A 354 -18.91 10.63 11.64
C ASP A 354 -19.34 10.91 10.20
N PHE A 355 -18.45 11.48 9.39
CA PHE A 355 -18.68 11.76 7.99
C PHE A 355 -19.05 10.49 7.21
N HIS A 356 -18.32 9.39 7.44
CA HIS A 356 -18.56 8.18 6.67
C HIS A 356 -19.60 7.21 7.24
N ALA A 357 -19.80 7.21 8.55
CA ALA A 357 -20.75 6.33 9.24
C ALA A 357 -22.18 6.87 9.24
N GLU A 358 -22.36 8.17 8.99
CA GLU A 358 -23.66 8.86 8.86
C GLU A 358 -24.66 8.35 9.92
N TRP A 359 -24.29 8.57 11.19
CA TRP A 359 -25.06 8.11 12.35
C TRP A 359 -26.50 8.60 12.28
N GLY A 360 -27.45 7.77 12.73
CA GLY A 360 -28.89 8.10 12.73
C GLY A 360 -29.55 8.23 11.35
N SER A 361 -28.83 8.16 10.24
CA SER A 361 -29.45 8.12 8.90
C SER A 361 -30.03 6.72 8.66
N HIS A 362 -31.36 6.61 8.61
CA HIS A 362 -32.04 5.36 8.27
C HIS A 362 -31.73 4.97 6.82
N GLY A 363 -31.45 3.69 6.60
CA GLY A 363 -31.20 3.13 5.27
C GLY A 363 -32.45 3.16 4.39
N GLY A 364 -33.64 3.15 4.99
CA GLY A 364 -34.93 3.13 4.31
C GLY A 364 -35.66 4.47 4.32
N GLU A 365 -35.50 5.22 3.24
CA GLU A 365 -36.64 5.77 2.48
C GLU A 365 -36.11 6.39 1.17
N PRO A 366 -36.65 6.01 0.01
CA PRO A 366 -36.49 6.81 -1.19
C PRO A 366 -37.39 8.03 -1.04
N TRP A 367 -36.84 9.23 -1.23
CA TRP A 367 -37.61 10.46 -1.40
C TRP A 367 -38.78 10.21 -2.36
N ARG A 368 -39.99 10.08 -1.82
CA ARG A 368 -41.24 10.20 -2.58
C ARG A 368 -41.75 11.61 -2.36
N THR A 369 -41.56 12.43 -3.39
CA THR A 369 -42.14 13.76 -3.67
C THR A 369 -41.96 14.85 -2.63
#